data_AF-A0A7J7P9T6-F1
#
_entry.id   AF-A0A7J7P9T6-F1
#
_cell.length_a   1.000
_cell.length_b   1.000
_cell.length_c   1.000
_cell.angle_alpha   90.00
_cell.angle_beta   90.00
_cell.angle_gamma   90.00
#
_symmetry.space_group_name_H-M   'P 1'
#
loop_
_entity.id
_entity.type
_entity.pdbx_description
1 polymer ?
#
loop_
_entity_poly.entity_id
_entity_poly.type
_entity_poly.pdbx_seq_one_letter_code
_entity_poly.pdbx_strand_id
1 'polypeptide(L)'
;MQKGILTSSSAGNSGPDIESVSDVAPWMLTVGASSTDKRIVDEVVLGYGTTLVGSTVNGFDSNGEKFPLVDGRNVSSWCNGAVQ
;
A
#
# COMPACT_ATOMS: atom_id res chain seq x y z
N MET A 1 20.50 -17.66 23.25
CA MET A 1 19.71 -18.61 24.08
C MET A 1 20.35 -19.04 25.41
N GLN A 2 21.53 -18.55 25.81
CA GLN A 2 22.23 -19.02 27.01
C GLN A 2 21.51 -18.76 28.35
N LYS A 3 20.61 -17.76 28.39
CA LYS A 3 19.82 -17.42 29.58
C LYS A 3 18.36 -17.88 29.48
N GLY A 4 18.01 -18.69 28.48
CA GLY A 4 16.63 -19.15 28.26
C GLY A 4 15.67 -18.03 27.80
N ILE A 5 16.19 -16.89 27.36
CA ILE A 5 15.38 -15.78 26.82
C ILE A 5 15.27 -15.96 25.31
N LEU A 6 14.04 -16.10 24.81
CA LEU A 6 13.72 -16.17 23.39
C LEU A 6 13.80 -14.78 22.75
N THR A 7 14.47 -14.69 21.60
CA THR A 7 14.47 -13.50 20.75
C THR A 7 13.64 -13.78 19.51
N SER A 8 12.66 -12.93 19.24
CA SER A 8 11.86 -12.92 18.01
C SER A 8 12.36 -11.79 17.11
N SER A 9 12.61 -12.08 15.83
CA SER A 9 12.97 -11.08 14.82
C SER A 9 12.24 -11.32 13.50
N SER A 10 12.10 -10.28 12.68
CA SER A 10 11.44 -10.40 11.38
C SER A 10 12.36 -11.04 10.34
N ALA A 11 11.78 -11.72 9.35
CA ALA A 11 12.54 -12.25 8.22
C ALA A 11 13.11 -11.14 7.29
N GLY A 12 12.63 -9.91 7.43
CA GLY A 12 12.91 -8.80 6.52
C GLY A 12 11.83 -8.64 5.43
N ASN A 13 11.92 -7.54 4.68
CA ASN A 13 10.93 -7.14 3.67
C ASN A 13 11.49 -7.14 2.24
N SER A 14 12.63 -7.82 2.02
CA SER A 14 13.35 -7.84 0.74
C SER A 14 12.97 -9.01 -0.18
N GLY A 15 11.93 -9.78 0.16
CA GLY A 15 11.38 -10.81 -0.72
C GLY A 15 10.79 -10.21 -2.02
N PRO A 16 10.29 -11.06 -2.94
CA PRO A 16 9.97 -12.48 -2.79
C PRO A 16 11.08 -13.45 -3.23
N ASP A 17 12.25 -12.94 -3.63
CA ASP A 17 13.34 -13.77 -4.14
C ASP A 17 13.92 -14.72 -3.09
N ILE A 18 14.49 -15.84 -3.56
CA ILE A 18 15.15 -16.83 -2.71
C ILE A 18 16.34 -16.18 -1.97
N GLU A 19 16.65 -16.68 -0.75
CA GLU A 19 17.77 -16.21 0.08
C GLU A 19 17.68 -14.73 0.54
N SER A 20 16.48 -14.12 0.53
CA SER A 20 16.25 -12.73 0.95
C SER A 20 16.07 -12.51 2.46
N VAL A 21 16.09 -13.58 3.27
CA VAL A 21 15.88 -13.51 4.73
C VAL A 21 17.10 -12.88 5.42
N SER A 22 16.86 -11.90 6.29
CA SER A 22 17.94 -11.13 6.96
C SER A 22 18.42 -11.75 8.27
N ASP A 23 17.51 -12.17 9.15
CA ASP A 23 17.85 -12.69 10.48
C ASP A 23 17.89 -14.22 10.50
N VAL A 24 19.07 -14.80 10.25
CA VAL A 24 19.25 -16.27 10.07
C VAL A 24 20.01 -16.96 11.21
N ALA A 25 20.22 -16.29 12.34
CA ALA A 25 20.95 -16.90 13.45
C ALA A 25 20.16 -18.10 14.02
N PRO A 26 20.81 -19.27 14.25
CA PRO A 26 20.10 -20.50 14.65
C PRO A 26 19.34 -20.41 15.98
N TRP A 27 19.65 -19.41 16.81
CA TRP A 27 19.07 -19.22 18.14
C TRP A 27 17.98 -18.14 18.19
N MET A 28 17.53 -17.63 17.03
CA MET A 28 16.43 -16.67 16.91
C MET A 28 15.19 -17.33 16.32
N LEU A 29 14.02 -16.86 16.72
CA LEU A 29 12.78 -17.14 16.01
C LEU A 29 12.62 -16.08 14.91
N THR A 30 12.79 -16.49 13.66
CA THR A 30 12.64 -15.62 12.49
C THR A 30 11.22 -15.72 11.93
N VAL A 31 10.52 -14.60 11.86
CA VAL A 31 9.07 -14.53 11.57
C VAL A 31 8.81 -13.91 10.20
N GLY A 32 8.15 -14.66 9.32
CA GLY A 32 7.64 -14.16 8.03
C GLY A 32 6.30 -13.44 8.16
N ALA A 33 5.95 -12.64 7.16
CA ALA A 33 4.66 -11.95 7.09
C ALA A 33 3.66 -12.73 6.23
N SER A 34 2.38 -12.73 6.66
CA SER A 34 1.25 -13.26 5.89
C SER A 34 0.04 -12.35 6.02
N SER A 35 -0.95 -12.52 5.13
CA SER A 35 -2.20 -11.78 5.19
C SER A 35 -3.19 -12.39 6.19
N THR A 36 -4.17 -11.58 6.60
CA THR A 36 -5.35 -12.06 7.35
C THR A 36 -6.59 -12.01 6.45
N ASP A 37 -7.73 -12.40 6.98
CA ASP A 37 -9.04 -12.29 6.31
C ASP A 37 -9.59 -10.85 6.26
N LYS A 38 -9.04 -9.94 7.07
CA LYS A 38 -9.42 -8.53 7.08
C LYS A 38 -8.88 -7.78 5.87
N ARG A 39 -9.75 -7.04 5.20
CA ARG A 39 -9.40 -6.15 4.09
C ARG A 39 -9.67 -4.70 4.48
N ILE A 40 -8.70 -3.83 4.24
CA ILE A 40 -8.89 -2.38 4.34
C ILE A 40 -9.18 -1.88 2.93
N VAL A 41 -10.34 -1.25 2.76
CA VAL A 41 -10.84 -0.80 1.45
C VAL A 41 -11.26 0.65 1.52
N ASP A 42 -11.18 1.33 0.39
CA ASP A 42 -11.67 2.70 0.20
C ASP A 42 -12.47 2.75 -1.10
N GLU A 43 -13.62 3.42 -1.06
CA GLU A 43 -14.56 3.44 -2.18
C GLU A 43 -14.46 4.75 -2.96
N VAL A 44 -14.31 4.64 -4.28
CA VAL A 44 -14.31 5.79 -5.18
C VAL A 44 -15.59 5.77 -6.01
N VAL A 45 -16.45 6.76 -5.79
CA VAL A 45 -17.69 6.93 -6.55
C VAL A 45 -17.46 7.90 -7.70
N LEU A 46 -17.57 7.42 -8.92
CA LEU A 46 -17.41 8.22 -10.13
C LEU A 46 -18.66 9.05 -10.42
N GLY A 47 -18.50 10.14 -11.18
CA GLY A 47 -19.61 11.06 -11.49
C GLY A 47 -20.81 10.42 -12.19
N TYR A 48 -20.60 9.29 -12.88
CA TYR A 48 -21.64 8.50 -13.54
C TYR A 48 -22.21 7.36 -12.67
N GLY A 49 -21.85 7.29 -11.39
CA GLY A 49 -22.45 6.40 -10.39
C GLY A 49 -21.73 5.07 -10.18
N THR A 50 -20.71 4.74 -10.97
CA THR A 50 -19.91 3.53 -10.74
C THR A 50 -19.03 3.69 -9.50
N THR A 51 -19.04 2.66 -8.65
CA THR A 51 -18.20 2.58 -7.46
C THR A 51 -17.03 1.63 -7.71
N LEU A 52 -15.82 2.09 -7.45
CA LEU A 52 -14.59 1.31 -7.50
C LEU A 52 -14.12 1.04 -6.06
N VAL A 53 -13.79 -0.22 -5.76
CA VAL A 53 -13.26 -0.60 -4.44
C VAL A 53 -11.74 -0.66 -4.52
N GLY A 54 -11.07 0.34 -3.97
CA GLY A 54 -9.62 0.43 -3.85
C GLY A 54 -9.10 -0.29 -2.60
N SER A 55 -7.80 -0.57 -2.59
CA SER A 55 -7.07 -1.12 -1.44
C SER A 55 -6.12 -0.06 -0.90
N THR A 56 -6.61 0.81 -0.02
CA THR A 56 -5.82 1.88 0.59
C THR A 56 -6.35 2.20 1.98
N VAL A 57 -5.51 2.83 2.81
CA VAL A 57 -5.91 3.41 4.09
C VAL A 57 -6.18 4.89 3.85
N ASN A 58 -7.45 5.29 3.82
CA ASN A 58 -7.84 6.69 3.67
C ASN A 58 -8.07 7.33 5.05
N GLY A 59 -7.23 8.30 5.40
CA GLY A 59 -7.34 9.08 6.65
C GLY A 59 -8.11 10.39 6.49
N PHE A 60 -8.66 10.67 5.31
CA PHE A 60 -9.35 11.92 4.98
C PHE A 60 -10.85 11.68 4.86
N ASP A 61 -11.64 12.64 5.33
CA ASP A 61 -13.08 12.68 5.09
C ASP A 61 -13.37 13.54 3.87
N SER A 62 -13.97 12.92 2.84
CA SER A 62 -14.38 13.64 1.64
C SER A 62 -15.68 14.42 1.86
N ASN A 63 -16.49 14.12 2.88
CA ASN A 63 -17.81 14.69 3.09
C ASN A 63 -18.71 14.70 1.83
N GLY A 64 -18.47 13.77 0.90
CA GLY A 64 -19.15 13.73 -0.40
C GLY A 64 -18.74 14.83 -1.39
N GLU A 65 -17.65 15.56 -1.13
CA GLU A 65 -17.06 16.52 -2.05
C GLU A 65 -16.61 15.81 -3.33
N LYS A 66 -16.88 16.45 -4.47
CA LYS A 66 -16.56 15.92 -5.79
C LYS A 66 -15.45 16.74 -6.41
N PHE A 67 -14.43 16.04 -6.90
CA PHE A 67 -13.30 16.65 -7.60
C PHE A 67 -13.36 16.33 -9.10
N PRO A 68 -12.91 17.25 -9.97
CA PRO A 68 -12.77 16.94 -11.39
C PRO A 68 -11.72 15.84 -11.57
N LEU A 69 -12.08 14.81 -12.34
CA LEU A 69 -11.18 13.72 -12.72
C LEU A 69 -10.66 13.96 -14.13
N VAL A 70 -9.34 13.87 -14.33
CA VAL A 70 -8.71 13.98 -15.63
C VAL A 70 -7.78 12.80 -15.89
N ASP A 71 -7.82 12.26 -17.11
CA ASP A 71 -6.85 11.26 -17.55
C ASP A 71 -5.55 11.96 -17.95
N GLY A 72 -4.45 11.66 -17.25
CA GLY A 72 -3.15 12.28 -17.50
C GLY A 72 -2.64 12.12 -18.93
N ARG A 73 -3.11 11.14 -19.70
CA ARG A 73 -2.76 10.97 -21.13
C ARG A 73 -3.40 12.01 -22.03
N ASN A 74 -4.52 12.60 -21.61
CA ASN A 74 -5.24 13.63 -22.35
C ASN A 74 -4.86 15.06 -21.92
N VAL A 75 -3.87 15.21 -21.04
CA VAL A 75 -3.41 16.51 -20.55
C VAL A 75 -2.06 16.83 -21.18
N SER A 76 -1.91 18.04 -21.72
CA SER A 76 -0.62 18.53 -22.20
C SER A 76 0.29 18.86 -21.01
N SER A 77 1.52 18.32 -21.02
CA SER A 77 2.57 18.73 -20.08
C SER A 77 3.22 20.08 -20.43
N TRP A 78 2.78 20.71 -21.51
CA TRP A 78 3.31 21.97 -22.05
C TRP A 78 2.25 23.06 -21.90
N CYS A 79 2.53 24.06 -21.05
CA CYS A 79 1.78 25.30 -21.05
C CYS A 79 2.25 26.17 -22.23
N ASN A 80 1.63 26.02 -23.40
CA ASN A 80 1.64 27.09 -24.38
C ASN A 80 0.65 28.13 -23.86
N GLY A 81 1.13 29.28 -23.37
CA GLY A 81 0.32 30.34 -22.75
C GLY A 81 -0.67 31.02 -23.70
N ALA A 82 -1.60 30.26 -24.29
CA ALA A 82 -2.69 30.75 -25.10
C ALA A 82 -4.01 30.42 -24.40
N VAL A 83 -4.51 31.42 -23.68
CA VAL A 83 -5.93 31.62 -23.45
C VAL A 83 -6.69 31.49 -24.77
N GLN A 84 -7.71 30.65 -24.78
CA GLN A 84 -8.92 30.87 -25.58
C GLN A 84 -10.08 31.07 -24.61
#